data_AF-A0A6P7FJ66-F1
#
_entry.id   AF-A0A6P7FJ66-F1
#
_cell.length_a   1.000
_cell.length_b   1.000
_cell.length_c   1.000
_cell.angle_alpha   90.00
_cell.angle_beta   90.00
_cell.angle_gamma   90.00
#
_symmetry.space_group_name_H-M   'P 1'
#
loop_
_entity.id
_entity.type
_entity.pdbx_description
1 polymer ?
#
loop_
_entity_poly.entity_id
_entity_poly.type
_entity_poly.pdbx_seq_one_letter_code
_entity_poly.pdbx_strand_id
1 'polypeptide(L)'
;MGLMNFSWLFPDTSDSGKKMLRFSEFIFSLNLMWPCMENRKILLSSCAATTSLNIFILYGITGYVVDNINEFDKMTYALFMIALPILPMLKVPAIAFKSKEFKKIISQIYTEYWPSDIMDMVDKDGFKAIYTVGFFVIGTLWGLGVVFTTAIWVRPLLFSEITLPLPSIYPSGWINDSTFWVFYALQALSVGFVILIGTVSADFLILSVCLYTTNQFYILQQCFLVYNTDDMAEVNKKLRVLDKEDMRKYYGYPEKEYLVRCVKHHAMLLRTKRRVS
;
A
#
# COMPACT_ATOMS: atom_id res chain seq x y z
N MET A 1 16.33 -17.48 22.78
CA MET A 1 15.97 -16.81 21.51
C MET A 1 14.59 -16.20 21.72
N GLY A 2 14.54 -14.95 22.18
CA GLY A 2 13.29 -14.28 22.50
C GLY A 2 12.56 -13.88 21.21
N LEU A 3 11.37 -14.43 20.99
CA LEU A 3 10.46 -13.98 19.95
C LEU A 3 10.22 -12.48 20.14
N MET A 4 10.68 -11.67 19.18
CA MET A 4 10.39 -10.24 19.13
C MET A 4 8.87 -10.04 19.14
N ASN A 5 8.36 -9.50 20.23
CA ASN A 5 6.95 -9.21 20.39
C ASN A 5 6.63 -7.89 19.67
N PHE A 6 6.09 -8.00 18.45
CA PHE A 6 5.68 -6.85 17.62
C PHE A 6 4.37 -6.18 18.09
N SER A 7 3.91 -6.45 19.32
CA SER A 7 2.65 -5.93 19.86
C SER A 7 2.57 -4.41 19.91
N TRP A 8 3.71 -3.71 20.00
CA TRP A 8 3.74 -2.23 19.97
C TRP A 8 3.55 -1.64 18.55
N LEU A 9 3.79 -2.41 17.48
CA LEU A 9 3.64 -1.93 16.10
C LEU A 9 2.17 -1.96 15.64
N PHE A 10 1.33 -2.73 16.35
CA PHE A 10 -0.10 -2.86 16.09
C PHE A 10 -0.88 -2.60 17.39
N PRO A 11 -1.11 -1.34 17.80
CA PRO A 11 -1.95 -1.05 18.95
C PRO A 11 -3.32 -1.69 18.79
N ASP A 12 -3.84 -2.28 19.87
CA ASP A 12 -5.11 -3.03 19.98
C ASP A 12 -6.23 -2.45 19.11
N THR A 13 -6.30 -2.93 17.87
CA THR A 13 -7.43 -2.71 16.98
C THR A 13 -7.86 -4.12 16.59
N SER A 14 -8.98 -4.58 17.13
CA SER A 14 -9.55 -5.90 16.78
C SER A 14 -9.86 -6.00 15.28
N ASP A 15 -10.06 -4.86 14.61
CA ASP A 15 -10.39 -4.75 13.19
C ASP A 15 -9.22 -5.15 12.28
N SER A 16 -9.37 -6.29 11.62
CA SER A 16 -8.36 -6.90 10.74
C SER A 16 -7.96 -6.00 9.58
N GLY A 17 -8.87 -5.19 9.06
CA GLY A 17 -8.51 -4.28 7.99
C GLY A 17 -7.57 -3.17 8.46
N LYS A 18 -7.75 -2.62 9.68
CA LYS A 18 -6.98 -1.46 10.16
C LYS A 18 -5.52 -1.87 10.32
N LYS A 19 -5.28 -3.14 10.69
CA LYS A 19 -3.95 -3.75 10.71
C LYS A 19 -3.29 -3.74 9.32
N MET A 20 -4.02 -4.04 8.25
CA MET A 20 -3.48 -4.06 6.88
C MET A 20 -3.09 -2.64 6.41
N LEU A 21 -3.94 -1.65 6.71
CA LEU A 21 -3.65 -0.26 6.41
C LEU A 21 -2.46 0.28 7.23
N ARG A 22 -2.34 -0.10 8.51
CA ARG A 22 -1.18 0.24 9.37
C ARG A 22 0.12 -0.40 8.89
N PHE A 23 0.06 -1.63 8.40
CA PHE A 23 1.23 -2.26 7.78
C PHE A 23 1.68 -1.48 6.54
N SER A 24 0.72 -1.06 5.71
CA SER A 24 1.00 -0.18 4.56
C SER A 24 1.61 1.15 5.00
N GLU A 25 1.05 1.79 6.04
CA GLU A 25 1.57 3.02 6.63
C GLU A 25 3.02 2.87 7.12
N PHE A 26 3.33 1.79 7.83
CA PHE A 26 4.68 1.50 8.30
C PHE A 26 5.69 1.44 7.15
N ILE A 27 5.40 0.65 6.11
CA ILE A 27 6.31 0.50 4.96
C ILE A 27 6.44 1.82 4.21
N PHE A 28 5.34 2.53 3.94
CA PHE A 28 5.34 3.80 3.20
C PHE A 28 6.09 4.91 3.97
N SER A 29 6.06 4.85 5.30
CA SER A 29 6.76 5.80 6.18
C SER A 29 8.28 5.62 6.15
N LEU A 30 8.79 4.42 5.86
CA LEU A 30 10.24 4.18 5.70
C LEU A 30 10.85 5.03 4.58
N ASN A 31 10.07 5.37 3.56
CA ASN A 31 10.49 6.25 2.47
C ASN A 31 10.08 7.72 2.65
N LEU A 32 9.46 8.08 3.79
CA LEU A 32 8.93 9.43 4.04
C LEU A 32 7.90 9.89 3.00
N MET A 33 7.11 8.96 2.46
CA MET A 33 6.13 9.26 1.41
C MET A 33 4.68 9.13 1.88
N TRP A 34 4.43 8.81 3.16
CA TRP A 34 3.09 8.49 3.64
C TRP A 34 2.14 9.68 3.44
N PRO A 35 1.00 9.53 2.73
CA PRO A 35 0.13 10.65 2.36
C PRO A 35 -0.46 11.42 3.56
N CYS A 36 -0.52 10.81 4.75
CA CYS A 36 -1.04 11.49 5.94
C CYS A 36 0.02 12.25 6.76
N MET A 37 1.29 12.25 6.34
CA MET A 37 2.35 13.00 7.03
C MET A 37 1.98 14.48 7.26
N GLU A 38 2.33 15.02 8.42
CA GLU A 38 2.02 16.41 8.78
C GLU A 38 2.71 17.41 7.86
N ASN A 39 3.99 17.15 7.54
CA ASN A 39 4.79 18.05 6.73
C ASN A 39 4.78 17.65 5.26
N ARG A 40 3.86 18.24 4.49
CA ARG A 40 3.75 18.04 3.03
C ARG A 40 5.03 18.36 2.26
N LYS A 41 5.87 19.28 2.77
CA LYS A 41 7.15 19.63 2.11
C LYS A 41 8.14 18.46 2.13
N ILE A 42 8.17 17.68 3.22
CA ILE A 42 9.04 16.49 3.32
C ILE A 42 8.61 15.44 2.31
N LEU A 43 7.31 15.19 2.21
CA LEU A 43 6.73 14.25 1.24
C LEU A 43 7.07 14.63 -0.21
N LEU A 44 6.90 15.90 -0.58
CA LEU A 44 7.24 16.38 -1.93
C LEU A 44 8.75 16.35 -2.20
N SER A 45 9.57 16.68 -1.21
CA SER A 45 11.03 16.60 -1.32
C SER A 45 11.51 15.16 -1.51
N SER A 46 10.99 14.22 -0.70
CA SER A 46 11.29 12.78 -0.85
C SER A 46 10.84 12.26 -2.23
N CYS A 47 9.64 12.64 -2.67
CA CYS A 47 9.15 12.30 -4.01
C CYS A 47 10.07 12.85 -5.11
N ALA A 48 10.52 14.10 -5.02
CA ALA A 48 11.42 14.70 -6.00
C ALA A 48 12.79 14.00 -6.02
N ALA A 49 13.36 13.72 -4.84
CA ALA A 49 14.66 13.05 -4.71
C ALA A 49 14.62 11.64 -5.30
N THR A 50 13.62 10.84 -4.94
CA THR A 50 13.46 9.46 -5.43
C THR A 50 13.13 9.39 -6.91
N THR A 51 12.30 10.31 -7.42
CA THR A 51 12.02 10.39 -8.87
C THR A 51 13.28 10.77 -9.65
N SER A 52 14.06 11.74 -9.15
CA SER A 52 15.33 12.15 -9.78
C SER A 52 16.34 11.01 -9.81
N LEU A 53 16.46 10.25 -8.72
CA LEU A 53 17.33 9.07 -8.65
C LEU A 53 16.93 8.01 -9.68
N ASN A 54 15.64 7.75 -9.86
CA ASN A 54 15.17 6.80 -10.87
C ASN A 54 15.37 7.29 -12.30
N ILE A 55 15.20 8.59 -12.58
CA ILE A 55 15.53 9.16 -13.91
C ILE A 55 17.01 8.94 -14.21
N PHE A 56 17.88 9.19 -13.23
CA PHE A 56 19.31 8.98 -13.37
C PHE A 56 19.64 7.51 -13.69
N ILE A 57 19.03 6.56 -12.95
CA ILE A 57 19.21 5.12 -13.19
C ILE A 57 18.66 4.69 -14.56
N LEU A 58 17.48 5.19 -14.93
CA LEU A 58 16.83 4.89 -16.20
C LEU A 58 17.71 5.36 -17.38
N TYR A 59 18.34 6.52 -17.27
CA TYR A 59 19.31 7.00 -18.26
C TYR A 59 20.49 6.03 -18.39
N GLY A 60 21.05 5.56 -17.27
CA GLY A 60 22.14 4.58 -17.25
C GLY A 60 21.78 3.25 -17.94
N ILE A 61 20.58 2.71 -17.67
CA ILE A 61 20.09 1.48 -18.31
C ILE A 61 19.84 1.70 -19.80
N THR A 62 19.25 2.84 -20.18
CA THR A 62 18.97 3.17 -21.58
C THR A 62 20.27 3.28 -22.38
N GLY A 63 21.30 3.90 -21.81
CA GLY A 63 22.63 3.91 -22.39
C GLY A 63 23.12 2.48 -22.65
N TYR A 64 23.05 1.61 -21.64
CA TYR A 64 23.47 0.21 -21.74
C TYR A 64 22.76 -0.57 -22.86
N VAL A 65 21.45 -0.33 -23.04
CA VAL A 65 20.68 -0.90 -24.16
C VAL A 65 21.23 -0.45 -25.51
N VAL A 66 21.53 0.83 -25.68
CA VAL A 66 22.04 1.39 -26.95
C VAL A 66 23.41 0.81 -27.30
N ASP A 67 24.30 0.69 -26.32
CA ASP A 67 25.65 0.16 -26.53
C ASP A 67 25.66 -1.35 -26.80
N ASN A 68 24.71 -2.09 -26.24
CA ASN A 68 24.60 -3.54 -26.39
C ASN A 68 23.46 -3.95 -27.34
N ILE A 69 23.05 -3.07 -28.27
CA ILE A 69 21.89 -3.32 -29.17
C ILE A 69 22.07 -4.56 -30.07
N ASN A 70 23.31 -4.91 -30.39
CA ASN A 70 23.63 -6.08 -31.21
C ASN A 70 23.70 -7.38 -30.40
N GLU A 71 23.70 -7.30 -29.06
CA GLU A 71 23.76 -8.45 -28.17
C GLU A 71 22.38 -8.73 -27.57
N PHE A 72 21.65 -9.67 -28.20
CA PHE A 72 20.24 -9.95 -27.88
C PHE A 72 19.99 -10.22 -26.39
N ASP A 73 20.84 -11.03 -25.73
CA ASP A 73 20.66 -11.41 -24.32
C ASP A 73 20.83 -10.21 -23.38
N LYS A 74 21.89 -9.41 -23.58
CA LYS A 74 22.16 -8.21 -22.77
C LYS A 74 21.09 -7.14 -22.98
N MET A 75 20.67 -6.94 -24.23
CA MET A 75 19.59 -6.03 -24.58
C MET A 75 18.28 -6.44 -23.90
N THR A 76 17.89 -7.72 -24.01
CA THR A 76 16.64 -8.23 -23.43
C THR A 76 16.63 -8.11 -21.91
N TYR A 77 17.75 -8.46 -21.26
CA TYR A 77 17.91 -8.29 -19.81
C TYR A 77 17.79 -6.82 -19.38
N ALA A 78 18.43 -5.90 -20.11
CA ALA A 78 18.37 -4.48 -19.79
C ALA A 78 16.97 -3.90 -20.01
N LEU A 79 16.26 -4.29 -21.08
CA LEU A 79 14.87 -3.91 -21.32
C LEU A 79 13.93 -4.40 -20.20
N PHE A 80 14.13 -5.61 -19.69
CA PHE A 80 13.41 -6.09 -18.52
C PHE A 80 13.69 -5.23 -17.28
N MET A 81 14.95 -4.87 -17.05
CA MET A 81 15.36 -4.04 -15.91
C MET A 81 14.87 -2.59 -15.99
N ILE A 82 14.60 -2.04 -17.19
CA ILE A 82 14.01 -0.70 -17.37
C ILE A 82 12.66 -0.56 -16.67
N ALA A 83 11.88 -1.64 -16.54
CA ALA A 83 10.59 -1.60 -15.86
C ALA A 83 10.71 -1.20 -14.38
N LEU A 84 11.83 -1.56 -13.72
CA LEU A 84 12.03 -1.35 -12.29
C LEU A 84 12.02 0.14 -11.88
N PRO A 85 12.79 1.05 -12.49
CA PRO A 85 12.72 2.48 -12.16
C PRO A 85 11.42 3.16 -12.65
N ILE A 86 10.79 2.66 -13.72
CA ILE A 86 9.55 3.25 -14.25
C ILE A 86 8.38 3.11 -13.26
N LEU A 87 8.24 1.95 -12.62
CA LEU A 87 7.16 1.68 -11.67
C LEU A 87 7.05 2.71 -10.53
N PRO A 88 8.10 2.97 -9.72
CA PRO A 88 8.05 3.99 -8.67
C PRO A 88 7.96 5.40 -9.25
N MET A 89 8.54 5.69 -10.42
CA MET A 89 8.39 7.00 -11.10
C MET A 89 6.94 7.34 -11.45
N LEU A 90 6.08 6.34 -11.65
CA LEU A 90 4.65 6.56 -11.89
C LEU A 90 3.84 6.55 -10.60
N LYS A 91 4.03 5.52 -9.76
CA LYS A 91 3.19 5.28 -8.58
C LYS A 91 3.43 6.29 -7.46
N VAL A 92 4.69 6.58 -7.14
CA VAL A 92 5.04 7.46 -6.01
C VAL A 92 4.56 8.89 -6.25
N PRO A 93 4.83 9.52 -7.41
CA PRO A 93 4.29 10.85 -7.69
C PRO A 93 2.77 10.88 -7.69
N ALA A 94 2.09 9.87 -8.27
CA ALA A 94 0.64 9.81 -8.27
C ALA A 94 0.06 9.88 -6.84
N ILE A 95 0.62 9.12 -5.91
CA ILE A 95 0.24 9.16 -4.49
C ILE A 95 0.58 10.50 -3.86
N ALA A 96 1.77 11.05 -4.14
CA ALA A 96 2.19 12.33 -3.57
C ALA A 96 1.28 13.49 -4.02
N PHE A 97 0.91 13.54 -5.31
CA PHE A 97 -0.01 14.53 -5.86
C PHE A 97 -1.42 14.39 -5.29
N LYS A 98 -1.92 13.16 -5.14
CA LYS A 98 -3.24 12.82 -4.58
C LYS A 98 -3.25 12.63 -3.06
N SER A 99 -2.19 13.07 -2.37
CA SER A 99 -2.00 12.85 -0.94
C SER A 99 -3.15 13.42 -0.10
N LYS A 100 -3.76 14.55 -0.51
CA LYS A 100 -4.91 15.13 0.18
C LYS A 100 -6.15 14.24 0.10
N GLU A 101 -6.39 13.64 -1.07
CA GLU A 101 -7.49 12.72 -1.32
C GLU A 101 -7.28 11.42 -0.54
N PHE A 102 -6.07 10.84 -0.61
CA PHE A 102 -5.70 9.68 0.20
C PHE A 102 -5.87 9.95 1.69
N LYS A 103 -5.39 11.10 2.20
CA LYS A 103 -5.56 11.48 3.61
C LYS A 103 -7.03 11.53 4.03
N LYS A 104 -7.92 12.05 3.17
CA LYS A 104 -9.37 12.04 3.44
C LYS A 104 -9.90 10.61 3.51
N ILE A 105 -9.57 9.76 2.54
CA ILE A 105 -10.04 8.37 2.50
C ILE A 105 -9.55 7.59 3.72
N ILE A 106 -8.26 7.68 4.03
CA ILE A 106 -7.63 7.04 5.19
C ILE A 106 -8.28 7.52 6.49
N SER A 107 -8.51 8.83 6.62
CA SER A 107 -9.21 9.39 7.78
C SER A 107 -10.61 8.79 7.92
N GLN A 108 -11.37 8.67 6.82
CA GLN A 108 -12.71 8.05 6.85
C GLN A 108 -12.66 6.58 7.26
N ILE A 109 -11.67 5.81 6.78
CA ILE A 109 -11.48 4.41 7.17
C ILE A 109 -11.23 4.30 8.68
N TYR A 110 -10.45 5.21 9.26
CA TYR A 110 -10.15 5.15 10.69
C TYR A 110 -11.31 5.60 11.58
N THR A 111 -12.09 6.60 11.17
CA THR A 111 -13.05 7.31 12.04
C THR A 111 -14.52 7.10 11.72
N GLU A 112 -14.89 6.84 10.46
CA GLU A 112 -16.29 6.79 9.99
C GLU A 112 -16.73 5.38 9.57
N TYR A 113 -15.80 4.53 9.11
CA TYR A 113 -16.12 3.17 8.67
C TYR A 113 -16.55 2.29 9.85
N TRP A 114 -17.52 1.41 9.58
CA TRP A 114 -17.96 0.42 10.55
C TRP A 114 -16.90 -0.67 10.73
N PRO A 115 -16.74 -1.22 11.94
CA PRO A 115 -15.85 -2.34 12.20
C PRO A 115 -16.16 -3.53 11.29
N SER A 116 -15.12 -4.23 10.85
CA SER A 116 -15.26 -5.39 9.95
C SER A 116 -16.00 -6.58 10.56
N ASP A 117 -16.06 -6.68 11.88
CA ASP A 117 -16.65 -7.75 12.69
C ASP A 117 -18.12 -7.49 13.10
N ILE A 118 -18.72 -6.40 12.63
CA ILE A 118 -20.05 -5.97 13.11
C ILE A 118 -21.16 -6.99 12.78
N MET A 119 -21.00 -7.72 11.67
CA MET A 119 -21.93 -8.74 11.17
C MET A 119 -21.48 -10.19 11.47
N ASP A 120 -20.49 -10.42 12.34
CA ASP A 120 -20.00 -11.75 12.75
C ASP A 120 -21.08 -12.65 13.41
N MET A 121 -22.33 -12.22 13.50
CA MET A 121 -23.44 -13.10 13.89
C MET A 121 -23.97 -13.95 12.74
N VAL A 122 -23.89 -13.44 11.50
CA VAL A 122 -24.49 -14.05 10.31
C VAL A 122 -23.47 -14.92 9.57
N ASP A 123 -22.20 -14.48 9.51
CA ASP A 123 -21.13 -15.21 8.82
C ASP A 123 -19.77 -14.92 9.49
N LYS A 124 -19.43 -15.74 10.50
CA LYS A 124 -18.22 -15.59 11.33
C LYS A 124 -16.91 -15.75 10.56
N ASP A 125 -16.93 -16.46 9.43
CA ASP A 125 -15.72 -16.88 8.74
C ASP A 125 -15.45 -16.06 7.47
N GLY A 126 -16.49 -15.50 6.82
CA GLY A 126 -16.33 -14.76 5.55
C GLY A 126 -15.42 -13.53 5.66
N PHE A 127 -15.63 -12.69 6.68
CA PHE A 127 -14.86 -11.44 6.84
C PHE A 127 -13.40 -11.68 7.17
N LYS A 128 -13.15 -12.57 8.14
CA LYS A 128 -11.80 -12.93 8.56
C LYS A 128 -11.04 -13.62 7.42
N ALA A 129 -11.70 -14.46 6.62
CA ALA A 129 -11.11 -15.11 5.45
C ALA A 129 -10.63 -14.08 4.41
N ILE A 130 -11.44 -13.07 4.06
CA ILE A 130 -11.05 -12.06 3.06
C ILE A 130 -9.78 -11.32 3.47
N TYR A 131 -9.70 -10.83 4.72
CA TYR A 131 -8.50 -10.15 5.20
C TYR A 131 -7.30 -11.11 5.34
N THR A 132 -7.53 -12.37 5.73
CA THR A 132 -6.47 -13.38 5.79
C THR A 132 -5.86 -13.65 4.42
N VAL A 133 -6.70 -13.80 3.39
CA VAL A 133 -6.26 -13.93 2.00
C VAL A 133 -5.52 -12.67 1.55
N GLY A 134 -6.05 -11.48 1.86
CA GLY A 134 -5.38 -10.21 1.57
C GLY A 134 -3.99 -10.10 2.18
N PHE A 135 -3.83 -10.45 3.46
CA PHE A 135 -2.53 -10.50 4.13
C PHE A 135 -1.59 -11.54 3.54
N PHE A 136 -2.10 -12.71 3.15
CA PHE A 136 -1.31 -13.74 2.50
C PHE A 136 -0.78 -13.28 1.14
N VAL A 137 -1.62 -12.62 0.32
CA VAL A 137 -1.21 -12.03 -0.96
C VAL A 137 -0.15 -10.96 -0.76
N ILE A 138 -0.35 -10.03 0.19
CA ILE A 138 0.63 -9.01 0.56
C ILE A 138 1.95 -9.66 0.98
N GLY A 139 1.91 -10.62 1.90
CA GLY A 139 3.11 -11.29 2.40
C GLY A 139 3.88 -12.02 1.30
N THR A 140 3.16 -12.68 0.39
CA THR A 140 3.76 -13.38 -0.75
C THR A 140 4.43 -12.40 -1.72
N LEU A 141 3.74 -11.32 -2.10
CA LEU A 141 4.30 -10.29 -2.98
C LEU A 141 5.51 -9.60 -2.36
N TRP A 142 5.45 -9.30 -1.06
CA TRP A 142 6.58 -8.74 -0.31
C TRP A 142 7.76 -9.70 -0.30
N GLY A 143 7.53 -10.98 0.01
CA GLY A 143 8.57 -12.01 0.03
C GLY A 143 9.24 -12.17 -1.34
N LEU A 144 8.46 -12.24 -2.42
CA LEU A 144 8.98 -12.28 -3.79
C LEU A 144 9.81 -11.04 -4.13
N GLY A 145 9.34 -9.85 -3.73
CA GLY A 145 10.09 -8.60 -3.89
C GLY A 145 11.43 -8.60 -3.16
N VAL A 146 11.47 -9.09 -1.92
CA VAL A 146 12.71 -9.21 -1.13
C VAL A 146 13.69 -10.19 -1.77
N VAL A 147 13.21 -11.36 -2.23
CA VAL A 147 14.03 -12.36 -2.92
C VAL A 147 14.62 -11.77 -4.20
N PHE A 148 13.80 -11.09 -5.00
CA PHE A 148 14.22 -10.45 -6.24
C PHE A 148 15.27 -9.35 -6.01
N THR A 149 15.04 -8.45 -5.06
CA THR A 149 16.00 -7.39 -4.67
C THR A 149 17.30 -7.97 -4.12
N THR A 150 17.22 -9.04 -3.32
CA THR A 150 18.41 -9.71 -2.78
C THR A 150 19.23 -10.36 -3.89
N ALA A 151 18.59 -10.99 -4.88
CA ALA A 151 19.29 -11.54 -6.05
C ALA A 151 20.07 -10.45 -6.81
N ILE A 152 19.51 -9.24 -6.92
CA ILE A 152 20.19 -8.09 -7.53
C ILE A 152 21.40 -7.65 -6.70
N TRP A 153 21.28 -7.58 -5.37
CA TRP A 153 22.39 -7.18 -4.49
C TRP A 153 23.50 -8.20 -4.37
N VAL A 154 23.17 -9.49 -4.43
CA VAL A 154 24.14 -10.58 -4.30
C VAL A 154 24.81 -10.90 -5.64
N ARG A 155 24.26 -10.42 -6.76
CA ARG A 155 24.84 -10.58 -8.11
C ARG A 155 26.37 -10.36 -8.17
N PRO A 156 26.94 -9.28 -7.62
CA PRO A 156 28.40 -9.07 -7.70
C PRO A 156 29.23 -10.08 -6.92
N LEU A 157 28.62 -10.85 -6.00
CA LEU A 157 29.27 -11.94 -5.27
C LEU A 157 29.20 -13.27 -6.03
N LEU A 158 28.27 -13.40 -6.99
CA LEU A 158 28.05 -14.63 -7.77
C LEU A 158 28.81 -14.63 -9.10
N PHE A 159 29.11 -13.45 -9.64
CA PHE A 159 29.86 -13.31 -10.88
C PHE A 159 31.32 -12.93 -10.58
N SER A 160 32.24 -13.46 -11.39
CA SER A 160 33.69 -13.16 -11.29
C SER A 160 34.03 -11.72 -11.69
N GLU A 161 33.11 -11.03 -12.34
CA GLU A 161 33.27 -9.65 -12.79
C GLU A 161 32.54 -8.69 -11.84
N ILE A 162 33.21 -7.58 -11.50
CA ILE A 162 32.62 -6.51 -10.70
C ILE A 162 31.52 -5.85 -11.54
N THR A 163 30.26 -6.06 -11.15
CA THR A 163 29.07 -5.49 -11.83
C THR A 163 28.23 -4.64 -10.89
N LEU A 164 27.59 -3.60 -11.43
CA LEU A 164 26.56 -2.84 -10.74
C LEU A 164 25.27 -3.66 -10.54
N PRO A 165 24.43 -3.28 -9.56
CA PRO A 165 23.13 -3.90 -9.32
C PRO A 165 22.23 -3.86 -10.56
N LEU A 166 22.19 -2.72 -11.27
CA LEU A 166 21.42 -2.56 -12.50
C LEU A 166 22.37 -2.41 -13.70
N PRO A 167 21.98 -2.92 -14.89
CA PRO A 167 22.79 -2.78 -16.09
C PRO A 167 22.97 -1.31 -16.43
N SER A 168 24.20 -0.82 -16.50
CA SER A 168 24.51 0.58 -16.76
C SER A 168 25.89 0.68 -17.41
N ILE A 169 26.09 1.68 -18.26
CA ILE A 169 27.41 1.94 -18.85
C ILE A 169 28.29 2.67 -17.85
N TYR A 170 29.56 2.25 -17.79
CA TYR A 170 30.61 2.98 -17.09
C TYR A 170 31.45 3.77 -18.08
N PRO A 171 31.85 4.99 -17.75
CA PRO A 171 33.03 5.59 -18.34
C PRO A 171 34.25 4.68 -18.12
N SER A 172 35.11 4.59 -19.14
CA SER A 172 36.32 3.76 -19.09
C SER A 172 37.21 4.14 -17.90
N GLY A 173 37.65 3.15 -17.11
CA GLY A 173 38.57 3.32 -15.98
C GLY A 173 37.91 3.41 -14.59
N TRP A 174 36.58 3.46 -14.50
CA TRP A 174 35.87 3.65 -13.23
C TRP A 174 35.88 2.45 -12.28
N ILE A 175 36.13 1.23 -12.77
CA ILE A 175 36.07 0.00 -11.94
C ILE A 175 37.04 0.05 -10.75
N ASN A 176 38.15 0.79 -10.88
CA ASN A 176 39.16 0.93 -9.83
C ASN A 176 39.04 2.25 -9.04
N ASP A 177 38.03 3.07 -9.32
CA ASP A 177 37.83 4.36 -8.67
C ASP A 177 36.75 4.29 -7.58
N SER A 178 36.93 5.10 -6.54
CA SER A 178 35.95 5.37 -5.49
C SER A 178 34.56 5.75 -6.03
N THR A 179 34.53 6.38 -7.21
CA THR A 179 33.31 6.75 -7.94
C THR A 179 32.41 5.54 -8.22
N PHE A 180 32.97 4.37 -8.56
CA PHE A 180 32.18 3.15 -8.79
C PHE A 180 31.36 2.74 -7.56
N TRP A 181 31.97 2.78 -6.36
CA TRP A 181 31.31 2.40 -5.13
C TRP A 181 30.19 3.36 -4.73
N VAL A 182 30.31 4.64 -5.07
CA VAL A 182 29.24 5.62 -4.89
C VAL A 182 28.04 5.27 -5.78
N PHE A 183 28.26 4.98 -7.06
CA PHE A 183 27.19 4.56 -7.97
C PHE A 183 26.57 3.22 -7.57
N TYR A 184 27.39 2.27 -7.12
CA TYR A 184 26.93 1.00 -6.58
C TYR A 184 25.98 1.20 -5.40
N ALA A 185 26.39 2.01 -4.42
CA ALA A 185 25.57 2.31 -3.25
C ALA A 185 24.27 3.03 -3.65
N LEU A 186 24.32 3.99 -4.58
CA LEU A 186 23.13 4.68 -5.08
C LEU A 186 22.14 3.74 -5.76
N GLN A 187 22.61 2.84 -6.62
CA GLN A 187 21.74 1.85 -7.27
C GLN A 187 21.19 0.85 -6.26
N ALA A 188 22.01 0.36 -5.32
CA ALA A 188 21.58 -0.57 -4.28
C ALA A 188 20.51 0.05 -3.38
N LEU A 189 20.69 1.31 -2.97
CA LEU A 189 19.69 2.09 -2.23
C LEU A 189 18.41 2.28 -3.04
N SER A 190 18.51 2.58 -4.33
CA SER A 190 17.33 2.73 -5.19
C SER A 190 16.54 1.43 -5.30
N VAL A 191 17.20 0.29 -5.54
CA VAL A 191 16.54 -1.03 -5.66
C VAL A 191 15.83 -1.41 -4.35
N GLY A 192 16.48 -1.21 -3.20
CA GLY A 192 15.88 -1.53 -1.90
C GLY A 192 14.80 -0.54 -1.44
N PHE A 193 15.14 0.74 -1.36
CA PHE A 193 14.25 1.75 -0.78
C PHE A 193 13.27 2.27 -1.81
N VAL A 194 13.73 2.69 -2.97
CA VAL A 194 12.84 3.38 -3.91
C VAL A 194 11.95 2.39 -4.68
N ILE A 195 12.53 1.34 -5.24
CA ILE A 195 11.83 0.37 -6.07
C ILE A 195 11.03 -0.58 -5.19
N LEU A 196 11.67 -1.35 -4.31
CA LEU A 196 10.97 -2.34 -3.48
C LEU A 196 10.01 -1.67 -2.49
N ILE A 197 10.50 -0.84 -1.57
CA ILE A 197 9.62 -0.22 -0.56
C ILE A 197 8.62 0.74 -1.25
N GLY A 198 9.06 1.60 -2.17
CA GLY A 198 8.17 2.62 -2.78
C GLY A 198 7.07 2.03 -3.66
N THR A 199 7.38 1.05 -4.52
CA THR A 199 6.38 0.43 -5.41
C THR A 199 5.42 -0.45 -4.62
N VAL A 200 5.95 -1.32 -3.75
CA VAL A 200 5.12 -2.30 -3.06
C VAL A 200 4.22 -1.63 -2.03
N SER A 201 4.70 -0.59 -1.34
CA SER A 201 3.88 0.18 -0.41
C SER A 201 2.73 0.92 -1.11
N ALA A 202 2.93 1.39 -2.34
CA ALA A 202 1.88 1.99 -3.17
C ALA A 202 0.78 0.97 -3.50
N ASP A 203 1.17 -0.22 -3.91
CA ASP A 203 0.23 -1.30 -4.22
C ASP A 203 -0.54 -1.73 -2.97
N PHE A 204 0.14 -1.87 -1.84
CA PHE A 204 -0.49 -2.27 -0.57
C PHE A 204 -1.45 -1.20 -0.04
N LEU A 205 -1.10 0.08 -0.17
CA LEU A 205 -2.02 1.16 0.21
C LEU A 205 -3.31 1.12 -0.63
N ILE A 206 -3.18 1.03 -1.96
CA ILE A 206 -4.33 0.98 -2.87
C ILE A 206 -5.17 -0.26 -2.59
N LEU A 207 -4.54 -1.43 -2.48
CA LEU A 207 -5.21 -2.69 -2.17
C LEU A 207 -5.93 -2.64 -0.83
N SER A 208 -5.29 -2.07 0.21
CA SER A 208 -5.89 -1.90 1.53
C SER A 208 -7.15 -1.05 1.48
N VAL A 209 -7.10 0.09 0.78
CA VAL A 209 -8.26 0.98 0.60
C VAL A 209 -9.36 0.25 -0.17
N CYS A 210 -9.04 -0.42 -1.27
CA CYS A 210 -10.00 -1.15 -2.09
C CYS A 210 -10.69 -2.29 -1.31
N LEU A 211 -9.92 -3.12 -0.61
CA LEU A 211 -10.47 -4.19 0.22
C LEU A 211 -11.36 -3.64 1.32
N TYR A 212 -10.94 -2.54 1.98
CA TYR A 212 -11.77 -1.91 3.00
C TYR A 212 -13.09 -1.38 2.47
N THR A 213 -13.05 -0.59 1.40
CA THR A 213 -14.26 -0.01 0.82
C THR A 213 -15.20 -1.11 0.31
N THR A 214 -14.66 -2.16 -0.32
CA THR A 214 -15.45 -3.32 -0.76
C THR A 214 -16.09 -4.02 0.44
N ASN A 215 -15.34 -4.19 1.53
CA ASN A 215 -15.86 -4.81 2.74
C ASN A 215 -17.00 -4.01 3.36
N GLN A 216 -16.92 -2.67 3.37
CA GLN A 216 -18.02 -1.84 3.87
C GLN A 216 -19.30 -1.96 3.01
N PHE A 217 -19.16 -2.09 1.69
CA PHE A 217 -20.32 -2.36 0.83
C PHE A 217 -20.95 -3.72 1.13
N TYR A 218 -20.13 -4.73 1.39
CA TYR A 218 -20.62 -6.06 1.78
C TYR A 218 -21.31 -6.03 3.16
N ILE A 219 -20.73 -5.36 4.17
CA ILE A 219 -21.38 -5.16 5.48
C ILE A 219 -22.74 -4.47 5.28
N LEU A 220 -22.79 -3.40 4.49
CA LEU A 220 -24.03 -2.70 4.21
C LEU A 220 -25.07 -3.60 3.53
N GLN A 221 -24.66 -4.43 2.58
CA GLN A 221 -25.54 -5.42 1.94
C GLN A 221 -26.10 -6.39 2.98
N GLN A 222 -25.26 -6.92 3.88
CA GLN A 222 -25.69 -7.80 4.96
C GLN A 222 -26.66 -7.08 5.91
N CYS A 223 -26.41 -5.80 6.22
CA CYS A 223 -27.33 -5.00 7.03
C CYS A 223 -28.72 -4.88 6.36
N PHE A 224 -28.79 -4.74 5.04
CA PHE A 224 -30.07 -4.73 4.32
C PHE A 224 -30.76 -6.09 4.29
N LEU A 225 -30.02 -7.20 4.23
CA LEU A 225 -30.59 -8.56 4.28
C LEU A 225 -31.23 -8.87 5.63
N VAL A 226 -30.66 -8.35 6.71
CA VAL A 226 -31.14 -8.52 8.08
C VAL A 226 -32.27 -7.53 8.42
N TYR A 227 -32.62 -6.62 7.52
CA TYR A 227 -33.69 -5.65 7.76
C TYR A 227 -35.05 -6.34 8.01
N ASN A 228 -35.76 -5.91 9.06
CA ASN A 228 -37.05 -6.47 9.47
C ASN A 228 -37.01 -7.97 9.84
N THR A 229 -35.85 -8.47 10.28
CA THR A 229 -35.67 -9.82 10.86
C THR A 229 -35.36 -9.71 12.36
N ASP A 230 -35.40 -10.84 13.08
CA ASP A 230 -35.11 -10.89 14.53
C ASP A 230 -33.68 -10.39 14.86
N ASP A 231 -32.73 -10.63 13.95
CA ASP A 231 -31.33 -10.22 14.10
C ASP A 231 -31.13 -8.70 13.97
N MET A 232 -32.09 -7.97 13.39
CA MET A 232 -32.03 -6.51 13.20
C MET A 232 -31.82 -5.78 14.53
N ALA A 233 -32.51 -6.22 15.60
CA ALA A 233 -32.43 -5.57 16.89
C ALA A 233 -31.02 -5.63 17.48
N GLU A 234 -30.34 -6.76 17.32
CA GLU A 234 -28.99 -6.97 17.83
C GLU A 234 -27.95 -6.17 17.04
N VAL A 235 -28.04 -6.20 15.70
CA VAL A 235 -27.17 -5.41 14.81
C VAL A 235 -27.37 -3.91 15.04
N ASN A 236 -28.62 -3.45 15.18
CA ASN A 236 -28.93 -2.05 15.46
C ASN A 236 -28.36 -1.60 16.82
N LYS A 237 -28.40 -2.49 17.84
CA LYS A 237 -27.77 -2.22 19.13
C LYS A 237 -26.26 -2.07 19.02
N LYS A 238 -25.58 -2.90 18.23
CA LYS A 238 -24.13 -2.74 17.95
C LYS A 238 -23.83 -1.44 17.22
N LEU A 239 -24.60 -1.11 16.17
CA LEU A 239 -24.45 0.13 15.41
C LEU A 239 -24.65 1.37 16.29
N ARG A 240 -25.58 1.34 17.25
CA ARG A 240 -25.84 2.43 18.19
C ARG A 240 -24.63 2.79 19.05
N VAL A 241 -23.78 1.82 19.39
CA VAL A 241 -22.56 2.07 20.18
C VAL A 241 -21.51 2.82 19.35
N LEU A 242 -21.56 2.66 18.02
CA LEU A 242 -20.59 3.25 17.10
C LEU A 242 -20.98 4.66 16.64
N ASP A 243 -22.28 4.98 16.66
CA ASP A 243 -22.75 6.30 16.26
C ASP A 243 -22.55 7.36 17.34
N LYS A 244 -22.10 8.53 16.90
CA LYS A 244 -21.96 9.72 17.76
C LYS A 244 -23.30 10.41 18.04
N GLU A 245 -24.32 10.16 17.22
CA GLU A 245 -25.65 10.77 17.32
C GLU A 245 -26.66 9.79 17.93
N ASP A 246 -27.36 10.23 18.99
CA ASP A 246 -28.48 9.46 19.56
C ASP A 246 -29.74 9.62 18.69
N MET A 247 -29.79 8.81 17.61
CA MET A 247 -30.88 8.83 16.63
C MET A 247 -32.23 8.38 17.21
N ARG A 248 -32.26 7.79 18.41
CA ARG A 248 -33.49 7.42 19.13
C ARG A 248 -34.42 8.61 19.36
N LYS A 249 -33.85 9.80 19.60
CA LYS A 249 -34.61 11.04 19.84
C LYS A 249 -35.40 11.51 18.62
N TYR A 250 -35.03 11.08 17.42
CA TYR A 250 -35.54 11.64 16.17
C TYR A 250 -36.50 10.72 15.41
N TYR A 251 -36.36 9.39 15.54
CA TYR A 251 -37.04 8.46 14.65
C TYR A 251 -38.12 7.59 15.28
N GLY A 252 -38.19 7.49 16.62
CA GLY A 252 -39.27 6.82 17.37
C GLY A 252 -39.40 5.30 17.19
N TYR A 253 -39.03 4.77 16.03
CA TYR A 253 -39.17 3.38 15.61
C TYR A 253 -37.79 2.77 15.28
N PRO A 254 -37.45 1.57 15.81
CA PRO A 254 -36.17 0.91 15.58
C PRO A 254 -35.84 0.65 14.10
N GLU A 255 -36.85 0.32 13.29
CA GLU A 255 -36.73 0.00 11.86
C GLU A 255 -36.33 1.25 11.07
N LYS A 256 -36.96 2.39 11.38
CA LYS A 256 -36.67 3.67 10.75
C LYS A 256 -35.27 4.15 11.12
N GLU A 257 -34.89 4.02 12.39
CA GLU A 257 -33.54 4.34 12.85
C GLU A 257 -32.47 3.51 12.12
N TYR A 258 -32.69 2.19 12.03
CA TYR A 258 -31.77 1.28 11.36
C TYR A 258 -31.62 1.58 9.87
N LEU A 259 -32.73 1.83 9.18
CA LEU A 259 -32.72 2.19 7.76
C LEU A 259 -31.98 3.51 7.52
N VAL A 260 -32.19 4.52 8.37
CA VAL A 260 -31.48 5.80 8.28
C VAL A 260 -29.98 5.62 8.48
N ARG A 261 -29.53 4.77 9.42
CA ARG A 261 -28.11 4.41 9.60
C ARG A 261 -27.52 3.82 8.32
N CYS A 262 -28.21 2.85 7.73
CA CYS A 262 -27.79 2.21 6.48
C CYS A 262 -27.71 3.21 5.32
N VAL A 263 -28.71 4.09 5.18
CA VAL A 263 -28.73 5.13 4.13
C VAL A 263 -27.61 6.15 4.32
N LYS A 264 -27.36 6.62 5.56
CA LYS A 264 -26.24 7.51 5.88
C LYS A 264 -24.91 6.87 5.51
N HIS A 265 -24.70 5.61 5.88
CA HIS A 265 -23.49 4.86 5.55
C HIS A 265 -23.34 4.64 4.04
N HIS A 266 -24.41 4.26 3.33
CA HIS A 266 -24.41 4.13 1.88
C HIS A 266 -24.00 5.43 1.18
N ALA A 267 -24.58 6.56 1.59
CA ALA A 267 -24.25 7.88 1.05
C ALA A 267 -22.78 8.25 1.30
N MET A 268 -22.23 7.90 2.46
CA MET A 268 -20.80 8.05 2.77
C MET A 268 -19.94 7.20 1.81
N LEU A 269 -20.24 5.91 1.65
CA LEU A 269 -19.49 5.01 0.75
C LEU A 269 -19.52 5.48 -0.70
N LEU A 270 -20.67 5.97 -1.19
CA LEU A 270 -20.79 6.54 -2.54
C LEU A 270 -19.91 7.79 -2.72
N ARG A 271 -19.83 8.65 -1.70
CA ARG A 271 -18.93 9.82 -1.72
C ARG A 271 -17.45 9.39 -1.74
N THR A 272 -17.10 8.34 -1.02
CA THR A 272 -15.73 7.79 -1.04
C THR A 272 -15.39 7.18 -2.39
N LYS A 273 -16.30 6.38 -2.98
CA LYS A 273 -16.12 5.80 -4.33
C LYS A 273 -15.83 6.87 -5.39
N ARG A 274 -16.59 7.97 -5.41
CA ARG A 274 -16.38 9.09 -6.34
C ARG A 274 -15.04 9.81 -6.19
N ARG A 275 -14.34 9.65 -5.06
CA ARG A 275 -13.00 10.22 -4.84
C ARG A 275 -11.88 9.29 -5.28
N VAL A 276 -12.18 8.00 -5.44
CA VAL A 276 -11.25 6.96 -5.87
C VAL A 276 -11.28 6.76 -7.39
N SER A 277 -12.44 6.97 -8.03
CA SER A 277 -12.63 7.00 -9.49
C SER A 277 -12.18 8.31 -10.11
#